data_AF-A0A1Z4R8X4-F1
#
_entry.id   AF-A0A1Z4R8X4-F1
#
_cell.length_a   1.000
_cell.length_b   1.000
_cell.length_c   1.000
_cell.angle_alpha   90.00
_cell.angle_beta   90.00
_cell.angle_gamma   90.00
#
_symmetry.space_group_name_H-M   'P 1'
#
loop_
_entity.id
_entity.type
_entity.pdbx_description
1 polymer ?
#
loop_
_entity_poly.entity_id
_entity_poly.type
_entity_poly.pdbx_seq_one_letter_code
_entity_poly.pdbx_strand_id
1 'polypeptide(L)'
;MAPDEIESALQAAFNRCDVASCPLTDQQKQILLQMVEQNRGISHLDGYDDGYEQNPLHELSSEELQVFLGYVKTKEAQNIPWKIQLLNDWLHGEDSGEVHFIRQRYGIQWLDRLQHYHFDVIRLKVGDRIEVCNALWEWVQDNSPCQREWFPCDVIQVYETNDGEDSFANCIVRFQNGTEYEINGIYEWNQCNWRWPR
;
A
#
# COMPACT_ATOMS: atom_id res chain seq x y z
N MET A 1 -0.98 -3.77 -31.98
CA MET A 1 0.33 -3.68 -32.64
C MET A 1 1.11 -4.92 -32.28
N ALA A 2 1.85 -5.50 -33.22
CA ALA A 2 2.58 -6.72 -32.95
C ALA A 2 3.75 -6.42 -32.00
N PRO A 3 4.05 -7.29 -31.03
CA PRO A 3 5.08 -7.05 -30.01
C PRO A 3 6.49 -6.85 -30.57
N ASP A 4 6.74 -7.27 -31.81
CA ASP A 4 8.01 -7.06 -32.53
C ASP A 4 8.14 -5.62 -33.06
N GLU A 5 7.01 -4.93 -33.28
CA GLU A 5 6.99 -3.53 -33.73
C GLU A 5 7.39 -2.58 -32.59
N ILE A 6 7.05 -2.92 -31.35
CA ILE A 6 7.37 -2.11 -30.15
C ILE A 6 8.87 -2.18 -29.85
N GLU A 7 9.47 -3.37 -29.93
CA GLU A 7 10.90 -3.56 -29.74
C GLU A 7 11.72 -2.84 -30.83
N SER A 8 11.30 -2.96 -32.08
CA SER A 8 11.89 -2.25 -33.21
C SER A 8 11.76 -0.71 -33.07
N ALA A 9 10.62 -0.23 -32.56
CA ALA A 9 10.41 1.19 -32.30
C ALA A 9 11.27 1.72 -31.13
N LEU A 10 11.45 0.94 -30.07
CA LEU A 10 12.35 1.30 -28.96
C LEU A 10 13.81 1.37 -29.42
N GLN A 11 14.27 0.40 -30.21
CA GLN A 11 15.62 0.42 -30.76
C GLN A 11 15.82 1.62 -31.69
N ALA A 12 14.82 1.96 -32.51
CA ALA A 12 14.85 3.17 -33.34
C ALA A 12 14.87 4.47 -32.48
N ALA A 13 14.16 4.49 -31.35
CA ALA A 13 14.18 5.61 -30.42
C ALA A 13 15.54 5.76 -29.71
N PHE A 14 16.18 4.67 -29.30
CA PHE A 14 17.53 4.67 -28.73
C PHE A 14 18.55 5.25 -29.71
N ASN A 15 18.49 4.83 -30.98
CA ASN A 15 19.38 5.35 -32.01
C ASN A 15 19.15 6.85 -32.27
N ARG A 16 17.91 7.34 -32.16
CA ARG A 16 17.60 8.78 -32.25
C ARG A 16 18.11 9.56 -31.04
N CYS A 17 18.06 8.99 -29.84
CA CYS A 17 18.63 9.59 -28.62
C CYS A 17 20.16 9.69 -28.69
N ASP A 18 20.82 8.68 -29.26
CA ASP A 18 22.26 8.67 -29.49
C ASP A 18 22.67 9.77 -30.51
N VAL A 19 21.89 9.97 -31.57
CA VAL A 19 22.10 11.08 -32.55
C VAL A 19 21.80 12.46 -31.93
N ALA A 20 20.86 12.53 -30.98
CA ALA A 20 20.50 13.77 -30.28
C ALA A 20 21.50 14.18 -29.18
N SER A 21 22.64 13.49 -29.04
CA SER A 21 23.66 13.71 -28.00
C SER A 21 23.16 13.52 -26.57
N CYS A 22 22.07 12.76 -26.39
CA CYS A 22 21.59 12.30 -25.08
C CYS A 22 21.61 10.76 -25.05
N PRO A 23 22.81 10.14 -25.01
CA PRO A 23 22.90 8.69 -25.03
C PRO A 23 22.37 8.11 -23.72
N LEU A 24 21.42 7.19 -23.85
CA LEU A 24 20.99 6.36 -22.73
C LEU A 24 22.11 5.36 -22.42
N THR A 25 22.38 5.12 -21.14
CA THR A 25 23.37 4.11 -20.75
C THR A 25 22.85 2.72 -21.09
N ASP A 26 23.75 1.75 -21.31
CA ASP A 26 23.37 0.38 -21.65
C ASP A 26 22.44 -0.25 -20.60
N GLN A 27 22.62 0.14 -19.33
CA GLN A 27 21.76 -0.25 -18.23
C GLN A 27 20.33 0.33 -18.37
N GLN A 28 20.18 1.57 -18.79
CA GLN A 28 18.86 2.18 -19.05
C GLN A 28 18.17 1.55 -20.25
N LYS A 29 18.93 1.23 -21.31
CA LYS A 29 18.43 0.50 -22.49
C LYS A 29 17.93 -0.90 -22.10
N GLN A 30 18.66 -1.61 -21.24
CA GLN A 30 18.25 -2.92 -20.72
C GLN A 30 16.99 -2.86 -19.85
N ILE A 31 16.87 -1.86 -18.95
CA ILE A 31 15.67 -1.69 -18.12
C ILE A 31 14.43 -1.47 -18.98
N LEU A 32 14.53 -0.63 -20.01
CA LEU A 32 13.41 -0.33 -20.91
C LEU A 32 13.00 -1.54 -21.76
N LEU A 33 13.96 -2.35 -22.23
CA LEU A 33 13.65 -3.61 -22.93
C LEU A 33 13.01 -4.64 -21.99
N GLN A 34 13.49 -4.74 -20.75
CA GLN A 34 12.95 -5.66 -19.75
C GLN A 34 11.51 -5.30 -19.36
N MET A 35 11.14 -4.02 -19.33
CA MET A 35 9.75 -3.57 -19.11
C MET A 35 8.81 -3.95 -20.27
N VAL A 36 9.30 -3.95 -21.51
CA VAL A 36 8.52 -4.37 -22.68
C VAL A 36 8.29 -5.87 -22.67
N GLU A 37 9.31 -6.66 -22.32
CA GLU A 37 9.17 -8.11 -22.14
C GLU A 37 8.25 -8.48 -20.97
N GLN A 38 8.30 -7.75 -19.86
CA GLN A 38 7.38 -7.96 -18.73
C GLN A 38 5.93 -7.65 -19.12
N ASN A 39 5.69 -6.63 -19.95
CA ASN A 39 4.37 -6.36 -20.53
C ASN A 39 3.91 -7.44 -21.52
N ARG A 40 4.82 -8.17 -22.19
CA ARG A 40 4.46 -9.36 -23.01
C ARG A 40 3.82 -10.46 -22.14
N GLY A 41 4.23 -10.59 -20.87
CA GLY A 41 3.67 -11.56 -19.92
C GLY A 41 2.27 -11.22 -19.41
N ILE A 42 1.85 -9.95 -19.50
CA ILE A 42 0.55 -9.47 -18.99
C ILE A 42 -0.57 -9.63 -20.04
N SER A 43 -0.23 -9.85 -21.31
CA SER A 43 -1.20 -9.86 -22.41
C SER A 43 -1.92 -11.20 -22.64
N HIS A 44 -1.90 -12.14 -21.68
CA HIS A 44 -2.53 -13.47 -21.83
C HIS A 44 -3.38 -13.89 -20.61
N LEU A 45 -4.05 -12.95 -19.94
CA LEU A 45 -5.07 -13.25 -18.93
C LEU A 45 -6.44 -12.65 -19.34
N ASP A 46 -6.88 -12.97 -20.55
CA ASP A 46 -8.32 -13.06 -20.84
C ASP A 46 -8.81 -14.39 -20.24
N GLY A 47 -9.16 -14.35 -18.97
CA GLY A 47 -9.67 -15.51 -18.25
C GLY A 47 -10.00 -15.11 -16.82
N TYR A 48 -11.30 -14.95 -16.55
CA TYR A 48 -11.83 -14.92 -15.20
C TYR A 48 -11.21 -16.06 -14.39
N ASP A 49 -10.30 -15.74 -13.47
CA ASP A 49 -9.95 -16.62 -12.37
C ASP A 49 -9.99 -15.82 -11.07
N ASP A 50 -10.76 -16.35 -10.15
CA ASP A 50 -11.20 -15.82 -8.87
C ASP A 50 -10.08 -15.99 -7.85
N GLY A 51 -8.93 -15.39 -8.13
CA GLY A 51 -7.77 -15.35 -7.27
C GLY A 51 -7.57 -13.94 -6.76
N TYR A 52 -7.90 -13.69 -5.51
CA TYR A 52 -7.45 -12.53 -4.74
C TYR A 52 -6.00 -12.19 -5.11
N GLU A 53 -5.78 -11.18 -5.95
CA GLU A 53 -4.49 -10.49 -5.99
C GLU A 53 -4.26 -10.00 -4.57
N GLN A 54 -3.40 -10.70 -3.83
CA GLN A 54 -3.11 -10.37 -2.44
C GLN A 54 -2.74 -8.89 -2.40
N ASN A 55 -3.55 -8.13 -1.65
CA ASN A 55 -3.33 -6.70 -1.48
C ASN A 55 -1.86 -6.51 -1.07
N PRO A 56 -1.03 -5.82 -1.86
CA PRO A 56 0.39 -5.66 -1.57
C PRO A 56 0.64 -5.02 -0.20
N LEU A 57 -0.36 -4.28 0.34
CA LEU A 57 -0.31 -3.73 1.69
C LEU A 57 -0.31 -4.80 2.78
N HIS A 58 -0.83 -6.01 2.53
CA HIS A 58 -0.79 -7.13 3.47
C HIS A 58 0.59 -7.81 3.56
N GLU A 59 1.48 -7.53 2.60
CA GLU A 59 2.86 -8.01 2.63
C GLU A 59 3.74 -7.18 3.59
N LEU A 60 3.27 -5.99 4.01
CA LEU A 60 3.91 -5.14 5.00
C LEU A 60 3.63 -5.65 6.41
N SER A 61 4.62 -5.56 7.30
CA SER A 61 4.35 -5.70 8.73
C SER A 61 3.46 -4.56 9.23
N SER A 62 2.80 -4.75 10.38
CA SER A 62 1.91 -3.73 10.94
C SER A 62 2.63 -2.41 11.25
N GLU A 63 3.92 -2.45 11.61
CA GLU A 63 4.75 -1.27 11.84
C GLU A 63 5.12 -0.58 10.52
N GLU A 64 5.54 -1.35 9.51
CA GLU A 64 5.86 -0.83 8.18
C GLU A 64 4.64 -0.23 7.47
N LEU A 65 3.47 -0.86 7.64
CA LEU A 65 2.21 -0.37 7.08
C LEU A 65 1.83 0.99 7.68
N GLN A 66 1.97 1.16 9.00
CA GLN A 66 1.73 2.41 9.70
C GLN A 66 2.64 3.53 9.19
N VAL A 67 3.94 3.26 9.11
CA VAL A 67 4.93 4.21 8.59
C VAL A 67 4.62 4.59 7.15
N PHE A 68 4.29 3.61 6.31
CA PHE A 68 3.94 3.86 4.91
C PHE A 68 2.66 4.69 4.76
N LEU A 69 1.61 4.38 5.52
CA LEU A 69 0.36 5.13 5.44
C LEU A 69 0.50 6.54 6.03
N GLY A 70 1.28 6.71 7.09
CA GLY A 70 1.65 8.03 7.61
C GLY A 70 2.37 8.86 6.56
N TYR A 71 3.32 8.26 5.82
CA TYR A 71 3.99 8.92 4.70
C TYR A 71 3.01 9.32 3.59
N VAL A 72 2.15 8.39 3.14
CA VAL A 72 1.14 8.66 2.10
C VAL A 72 0.22 9.79 2.52
N LYS A 73 -0.37 9.73 3.73
CA LYS A 73 -1.24 10.80 4.26
C LYS A 73 -0.53 12.14 4.31
N THR A 74 0.71 12.18 4.80
CA THR A 74 1.49 13.42 4.91
C THR A 74 1.75 14.05 3.54
N LYS A 75 2.05 13.23 2.53
CA LYS A 75 2.30 13.69 1.16
C LYS A 75 1.03 14.10 0.44
N GLU A 76 -0.07 13.37 0.63
CA GLU A 76 -1.39 13.74 0.09
C GLU A 76 -1.91 15.04 0.70
N ALA A 77 -1.73 15.27 2.00
CA ALA A 77 -2.08 16.54 2.66
C ALA A 77 -1.30 17.73 2.07
N GLN A 78 -0.07 17.49 1.60
CA GLN A 78 0.76 18.47 0.90
C GLN A 78 0.46 18.55 -0.60
N ASN A 79 -0.51 17.77 -1.09
CA ASN A 79 -0.87 17.62 -2.51
C ASN A 79 0.32 17.18 -3.39
N ILE A 80 1.22 16.37 -2.81
CA ILE A 80 2.40 15.84 -3.48
C ILE A 80 2.11 14.39 -3.89
N PRO A 81 2.33 14.03 -5.17
CA PRO A 81 2.19 12.65 -5.62
C PRO A 81 3.28 11.76 -5.01
N TRP A 82 2.95 11.12 -3.89
CA TRP A 82 3.88 10.34 -3.05
C TRP A 82 4.61 9.25 -3.84
N LYS A 83 3.94 8.58 -4.79
CA LYS A 83 4.52 7.52 -5.62
C LYS A 83 5.63 8.06 -6.53
N ILE A 84 5.43 9.26 -7.08
CA ILE A 84 6.41 9.94 -7.94
C ILE A 84 7.60 10.41 -7.10
N GLN A 85 7.34 10.97 -5.92
CA GLN A 85 8.42 11.36 -5.01
C GLN A 85 9.27 10.15 -4.60
N LEU A 86 8.65 9.05 -4.19
CA LEU A 86 9.35 7.84 -3.81
C LEU A 86 10.23 7.30 -4.94
N LEU A 87 9.71 7.26 -6.18
CA LEU A 87 10.47 6.86 -7.36
C LEU A 87 11.63 7.82 -7.66
N ASN A 88 11.41 9.13 -7.52
CA ASN A 88 12.45 10.12 -7.70
C ASN A 88 13.57 9.94 -6.66
N ASP A 89 13.24 9.75 -5.39
CA ASP A 89 14.22 9.51 -4.33
C ASP A 89 15.07 8.26 -4.67
N TRP A 90 14.43 7.21 -5.19
CA TRP A 90 15.12 5.97 -5.57
C TRP A 90 16.06 6.16 -6.76
N LEU A 91 15.66 6.94 -7.76
CA LEU A 91 16.46 7.27 -8.94
C LEU A 91 17.69 8.10 -8.58
N HIS A 92 17.56 9.04 -7.64
CA HIS A 92 18.66 9.89 -7.19
C HIS A 92 19.54 9.25 -6.12
N GLY A 93 19.19 8.03 -5.66
CA GLY A 93 19.93 7.36 -4.59
C GLY A 93 19.73 8.02 -3.22
N GLU A 94 18.71 8.87 -3.09
CA GLU A 94 18.39 9.57 -1.86
C GLU A 94 17.67 8.65 -0.88
N ASP A 95 17.74 9.03 0.40
CA ASP A 95 17.07 8.31 1.45
C ASP A 95 15.59 8.72 1.47
N SER A 96 14.68 7.79 1.14
CA SER A 96 13.22 7.99 1.19
C SER A 96 12.67 8.15 2.61
N GLY A 97 13.53 8.43 3.60
CA GLY A 97 13.19 8.61 5.00
C GLY A 97 12.63 7.33 5.62
N GLU A 98 11.53 7.47 6.36
CA GLU A 98 10.94 6.35 7.12
C GLU A 98 10.44 5.21 6.22
N VAL A 99 10.20 5.46 4.93
CA VAL A 99 9.74 4.46 3.96
C VAL A 99 10.87 3.83 3.12
N HIS A 100 12.13 4.04 3.53
CA HIS A 100 13.29 3.45 2.85
C HIS A 100 13.24 1.91 2.78
N PHE A 101 12.59 1.27 3.76
CA PHE A 101 12.41 -0.19 3.78
C PHE A 101 11.68 -0.72 2.55
N ILE A 102 10.82 0.09 1.90
CA ILE A 102 10.10 -0.31 0.69
C ILE A 102 11.09 -0.59 -0.44
N ARG A 103 12.10 0.28 -0.60
CA ARG A 103 13.16 0.09 -1.59
C ARG A 103 14.00 -1.15 -1.31
N GLN A 104 14.36 -1.36 -0.04
CA GLN A 104 15.27 -2.44 0.36
C GLN A 104 14.62 -3.82 0.30
N ARG A 105 13.34 -3.93 0.67
CA ARG A 105 12.66 -5.22 0.88
C ARG A 105 11.69 -5.60 -0.23
N TYR A 106 11.01 -4.63 -0.83
CA TYR A 106 9.89 -4.88 -1.76
C TYR A 106 10.19 -4.42 -3.19
N GLY A 107 10.89 -3.31 -3.35
CA GLY A 107 11.33 -2.77 -4.63
C GLY A 107 10.21 -2.20 -5.51
N ILE A 108 10.55 -1.91 -6.77
CA ILE A 108 9.67 -1.23 -7.73
C ILE A 108 8.46 -2.10 -8.12
N GLN A 109 8.63 -3.42 -8.15
CA GLN A 109 7.56 -4.35 -8.52
C GLN A 109 6.37 -4.30 -7.56
N TRP A 110 6.65 -4.19 -6.25
CA TRP A 110 5.62 -4.02 -5.24
C TRP A 110 4.90 -2.66 -5.38
N LEU A 111 5.66 -1.61 -5.66
CA LEU A 111 5.12 -0.27 -5.87
C LEU A 111 4.21 -0.19 -7.11
N ASP A 112 4.55 -0.93 -8.18
CA ASP A 112 3.76 -0.98 -9.41
C ASP A 112 2.42 -1.72 -9.21
N ARG A 113 2.43 -2.80 -8.43
CA ARG A 113 1.23 -3.50 -7.97
C ARG A 113 0.33 -2.62 -7.09
N LEU A 114 0.87 -1.57 -6.46
CA LEU A 114 0.09 -0.69 -5.61
C LEU A 114 -0.82 0.24 -6.44
N GLN A 115 -2.12 0.12 -6.24
CA GLN A 115 -3.18 0.86 -6.92
C GLN A 115 -4.04 1.59 -5.89
N HIS A 116 -4.69 2.68 -6.30
CA HIS A 116 -5.51 3.51 -5.41
C HIS A 116 -6.60 2.72 -4.69
N TYR A 117 -7.22 1.75 -5.37
CA TYR A 117 -8.27 0.90 -4.79
C TYR A 117 -7.75 -0.04 -3.68
N HIS A 118 -6.46 -0.33 -3.62
CA HIS A 118 -5.88 -1.13 -2.52
C HIS A 118 -5.94 -0.39 -1.18
N PHE A 119 -6.00 0.94 -1.20
CA PHE A 119 -6.23 1.77 -0.01
C PHE A 119 -7.71 1.82 0.38
N ASP A 120 -8.63 1.73 -0.59
CA ASP A 120 -10.07 1.73 -0.34
C ASP A 120 -10.56 0.44 0.31
N VAL A 121 -9.90 -0.69 0.04
CA VAL A 121 -10.17 -1.98 0.72
C VAL A 121 -9.86 -1.92 2.22
N ILE A 122 -9.06 -0.95 2.66
CA ILE A 122 -8.77 -0.74 4.10
C ILE A 122 -9.92 0.03 4.78
N ARG A 123 -10.83 0.66 4.04
CA ARG A 123 -11.97 1.37 4.64
C ARG A 123 -13.07 0.38 5.01
N LEU A 124 -13.27 0.23 6.32
CA LEU A 124 -14.36 -0.53 6.93
C LEU A 124 -15.72 0.02 6.48
N LYS A 125 -16.63 -0.91 6.19
CA LYS A 125 -18.05 -0.66 5.93
C LYS A 125 -18.89 -1.29 7.02
N VAL A 126 -20.09 -0.75 7.20
CA VAL A 126 -21.08 -1.34 8.11
C VAL A 126 -21.43 -2.74 7.62
N GLY A 127 -21.33 -3.72 8.52
CA GLY A 127 -21.53 -5.14 8.25
C GLY A 127 -20.23 -5.92 8.00
N ASP A 128 -19.09 -5.25 7.89
CA ASP A 128 -17.80 -5.93 7.71
C ASP A 128 -17.41 -6.70 8.97
N ARG A 129 -16.85 -7.89 8.77
CA ARG A 129 -16.33 -8.70 9.86
C ARG A 129 -14.84 -8.49 9.98
N ILE A 130 -14.38 -8.09 11.16
CA ILE A 130 -12.96 -7.85 11.45
C ILE A 130 -12.54 -8.52 12.74
N GLU A 131 -11.24 -8.66 12.93
CA GLU A 131 -10.65 -9.05 14.20
C GLU A 131 -9.99 -7.84 14.84
N VAL A 132 -10.28 -7.60 16.11
CA VAL A 132 -9.72 -6.52 16.92
C VAL A 132 -8.84 -7.08 18.03
N CYS A 133 -7.72 -6.41 18.30
CA CYS A 133 -6.72 -6.86 19.26
C CYS A 133 -7.08 -6.40 20.69
N ASN A 134 -6.83 -7.25 21.70
CA ASN A 134 -6.98 -6.89 23.12
C ASN A 134 -6.20 -5.65 23.56
N ALA A 135 -5.15 -5.28 22.83
CA ALA A 135 -4.42 -4.04 23.06
C ALA A 135 -5.29 -2.76 23.00
N LEU A 136 -6.51 -2.83 22.44
CA LEU A 136 -7.45 -1.68 22.36
C LEU A 136 -8.17 -1.35 23.66
N TRP A 137 -8.24 -2.29 24.61
CA TRP A 137 -9.04 -2.12 25.83
C TRP A 137 -8.35 -2.64 27.08
N GLU A 138 -7.38 -3.55 26.95
CA GLU A 138 -6.49 -3.86 28.04
C GLU A 138 -5.43 -2.75 28.10
N TRP A 139 -5.29 -2.11 29.26
CA TRP A 139 -4.15 -1.24 29.54
C TRP A 139 -2.90 -2.12 29.65
N VAL A 140 -2.45 -2.67 28.52
CA VAL A 140 -1.29 -3.56 28.46
C VAL A 140 -0.06 -2.69 28.61
N GLN A 141 0.57 -2.75 29.77
CA GLN A 141 1.96 -2.33 29.88
C GLN A 141 2.78 -3.24 28.97
N ASP A 142 3.62 -2.65 28.09
CA ASP A 142 4.46 -3.35 27.09
C ASP A 142 5.33 -4.51 27.65
N ASN A 143 5.41 -4.68 28.98
CA ASN A 143 6.16 -5.72 29.67
C ASN A 143 5.30 -6.80 30.37
N SER A 144 3.99 -6.89 30.11
CA SER A 144 3.16 -7.97 30.67
C SER A 144 3.16 -9.21 29.75
N PRO A 145 3.19 -10.45 30.29
CA PRO A 145 3.20 -11.70 29.50
C PRO A 145 1.89 -12.01 28.74
N CYS A 146 0.96 -11.05 28.66
CA CYS A 146 -0.30 -11.21 27.93
C CYS A 146 0.00 -11.19 26.42
N GLN A 147 -0.27 -12.31 25.73
CA GLN A 147 -0.15 -12.39 24.29
C GLN A 147 -1.21 -11.50 23.62
N ARG A 148 -0.88 -10.93 22.45
CA ARG A 148 -1.88 -10.23 21.63
C ARG A 148 -2.90 -11.24 21.12
N GLU A 149 -4.09 -11.17 21.68
CA GLU A 149 -5.24 -11.96 21.28
C GLU A 149 -6.14 -11.15 20.33
N TRP A 150 -6.72 -11.85 19.36
CA TRP A 150 -7.53 -11.26 18.30
C TRP A 150 -8.96 -11.76 18.44
N PHE A 151 -9.90 -10.83 18.49
CA PHE A 151 -11.31 -11.11 18.78
C PHE A 151 -12.17 -10.74 17.57
N PRO A 152 -12.97 -11.68 17.03
CA PRO A 152 -13.84 -11.39 15.91
C PRO A 152 -15.01 -10.51 16.33
N CYS A 153 -15.30 -9.50 15.51
CA CYS A 153 -16.39 -8.56 15.71
C CYS A 153 -16.94 -8.08 14.36
N ASP A 154 -18.15 -7.52 14.40
CA ASP A 154 -18.84 -6.98 13.24
C ASP A 154 -18.89 -5.45 13.34
N VAL A 155 -18.55 -4.75 12.27
CA VAL A 155 -18.58 -3.30 12.19
C VAL A 155 -20.04 -2.82 12.13
N ILE A 156 -20.48 -2.09 13.15
CA ILE A 156 -21.84 -1.54 13.23
C ILE A 156 -21.90 -0.15 12.61
N GLN A 157 -20.84 0.64 12.81
CA GLN A 157 -20.82 2.04 12.40
C GLN A 157 -19.38 2.48 12.16
N VAL A 158 -19.19 3.30 11.12
CA VAL A 158 -17.94 4.03 10.87
C VAL A 158 -18.34 5.47 10.63
N TYR A 159 -17.69 6.40 11.34
CA TYR A 159 -18.01 7.82 11.24
C TYR A 159 -16.74 8.66 11.44
N GLU A 160 -16.69 9.83 10.82
CA GLU A 160 -15.56 10.76 10.98
C GLU A 160 -15.89 11.80 12.05
N THR A 161 -14.93 12.05 12.93
CA THR A 161 -14.96 13.11 13.93
C THR A 161 -13.95 14.18 13.52
N ASN A 162 -14.33 15.44 13.65
CA ASN A 162 -13.50 16.57 13.28
C ASN A 162 -13.19 17.39 14.54
N ASP A 163 -11.93 17.43 14.97
CA ASP A 163 -11.46 18.16 16.15
C ASP A 163 -10.66 19.39 15.73
N GLY A 164 -11.31 20.29 14.99
CA GLY A 164 -10.72 21.55 14.54
C GLY A 164 -9.79 21.39 13.33
N GLU A 165 -8.52 21.08 13.58
CA GLU A 165 -7.49 20.92 12.52
C GLU A 165 -7.36 19.48 12.02
N ASP A 166 -7.74 18.49 12.84
CA ASP A 166 -7.61 17.08 12.51
C ASP A 166 -8.97 16.37 12.39
N SER A 167 -9.14 15.64 11.28
CA SER A 167 -10.25 14.70 11.08
C SER A 167 -9.77 13.27 11.27
N PHE A 168 -10.42 12.51 12.15
CA PHE A 168 -10.11 11.10 12.39
C PHE A 168 -11.36 10.23 12.32
N ALA A 169 -11.20 8.98 11.90
CA ALA A 169 -12.32 8.06 11.75
C ALA A 169 -12.49 7.22 13.02
N ASN A 170 -13.72 7.08 13.48
CA ASN A 170 -14.11 6.23 14.58
C ASN A 170 -14.94 5.05 14.06
N CYS A 171 -14.85 3.92 14.74
CA CYS A 171 -15.56 2.69 14.40
C CYS A 171 -16.24 2.11 15.64
N ILE A 172 -17.51 1.74 15.52
CA ILE A 172 -18.23 0.99 16.55
C ILE A 172 -18.33 -0.46 16.08
N VAL A 173 -17.81 -1.38 16.89
CA VAL A 173 -17.82 -2.82 16.62
C VAL A 173 -18.71 -3.57 17.60
N ARG A 174 -19.36 -4.65 17.16
CA ARG A 174 -20.12 -5.58 18.00
C ARG A 174 -19.38 -6.90 18.12
N PHE A 175 -19.11 -7.34 19.33
CA PHE A 175 -18.59 -8.68 19.58
C PHE A 175 -19.71 -9.73 19.58
N GLN A 176 -19.34 -11.01 19.45
CA GLN A 176 -20.31 -12.12 19.42
C GLN A 176 -21.17 -12.23 20.70
N ASN A 177 -20.69 -11.71 21.82
CA ASN A 177 -21.43 -11.65 23.09
C ASN A 177 -22.47 -10.50 23.15
N GLY A 178 -22.59 -9.71 22.07
CA GLY A 178 -23.50 -8.57 21.99
C GLY A 178 -22.92 -7.27 22.56
N THR A 179 -21.72 -7.29 23.13
CA THR A 179 -21.05 -6.08 23.62
C THR A 179 -20.60 -5.21 22.45
N GLU A 180 -20.86 -3.91 22.55
CA GLU A 180 -20.43 -2.91 21.58
C GLU A 180 -19.23 -2.15 22.12
N TYR A 181 -18.27 -1.85 21.26
CA TYR A 181 -17.07 -1.11 21.62
C TYR A 181 -16.74 -0.07 20.56
N GLU A 182 -16.37 1.11 21.03
CA GLU A 182 -15.98 2.22 20.18
C GLU A 182 -14.45 2.30 20.08
N ILE A 183 -13.95 2.26 18.85
CA ILE A 183 -12.56 2.38 18.50
C ILE A 183 -12.37 3.75 17.87
N ASN A 184 -11.75 4.66 18.63
CA ASN A 184 -11.40 5.98 18.13
C ASN A 184 -10.15 5.91 17.24
N GLY A 185 -10.10 6.70 16.17
CA GLY A 185 -8.95 6.75 15.26
C GLY A 185 -8.61 5.41 14.62
N ILE A 186 -9.62 4.72 14.08
CA ILE A 186 -9.54 3.36 13.52
C ILE A 186 -8.50 3.26 12.38
N TYR A 187 -8.32 4.32 11.59
CA TYR A 187 -7.31 4.38 10.52
C TYR A 187 -6.08 5.20 10.89
N GLU A 188 -6.06 5.74 12.10
CA GLU A 188 -5.00 6.58 12.62
C GLU A 188 -4.16 5.72 13.56
N TRP A 189 -4.24 5.99 14.86
CA TRP A 189 -3.44 5.31 15.89
C TRP A 189 -3.87 3.86 16.16
N ASN A 190 -5.05 3.43 15.71
CA ASN A 190 -5.56 2.08 15.97
C ASN A 190 -5.52 1.12 14.78
N GLN A 191 -4.93 1.51 13.65
CA GLN A 191 -4.91 0.64 12.47
C GLN A 191 -4.11 -0.67 12.68
N CYS A 192 -3.11 -0.69 13.55
CA CYS A 192 -2.37 -1.93 13.86
C CYS A 192 -3.13 -2.87 14.80
N ASN A 193 -4.22 -2.39 15.39
CA ASN A 193 -4.98 -3.10 16.40
C ASN A 193 -6.26 -3.75 15.84
N TRP A 194 -6.45 -3.73 14.53
CA TRP A 194 -7.50 -4.48 13.85
C TRP A 194 -6.98 -5.07 12.54
N ARG A 195 -7.64 -6.13 12.06
CA ARG A 195 -7.30 -6.77 10.79
C ARG A 195 -8.51 -7.50 10.20
N TRP A 196 -8.41 -7.85 8.93
CA TRP A 196 -9.38 -8.75 8.30
C TRP A 196 -9.24 -10.18 8.88
N PRO A 197 -10.35 -10.94 9.01
CA PRO A 197 -10.33 -12.32 9.47
C PRO A 197 -9.50 -13.17 8.50
N ARG A 198 -8.71 -14.10 9.04
CA ARG A 198 -7.95 -15.08 8.25
C ARG A 198 -8.79 -16.28 7.85
#